data_AF-A0A7S2K6F2-F1
#
_entry.id   AF-A0A7S2K6F2-F1
#
_cell.length_a   1.000
_cell.length_b   1.000
_cell.length_c   1.000
_cell.angle_alpha   90.00
_cell.angle_beta   90.00
_cell.angle_gamma   90.00
#
_symmetry.space_group_name_H-M   'P 1'
#
loop_
_entity.id
_entity.type
_entity.pdbx_description
1 polymer ?
#
loop_
_entity_poly.entity_id
_entity_poly.type
_entity_poly.pdbx_seq_one_letter_code
_entity_poly.pdbx_strand_id
1 'polypeptide(L)'
;GAPPAAAPSAAGPDGALTSEWRIERVFSKLKSTSGFPLVSPVMRLGLAVDVRLQFLAGDAWAGSSRNPKQKKFSQNGVNGADASNGSLRVKCVGAEDPAPFKFRVIVGNLTVGPFECRFGDNSVQDFPLGIDWRQHLEPRTGCLRLRVQALSD
;
A
#
# COMPACT_ATOMS: atom_id res chain seq x y z
N GLY A 1 31.34 -4.10 -32.88
CA GLY A 1 30.08 -3.36 -32.77
C GLY A 1 29.77 -3.15 -31.31
N ALA A 2 29.69 -1.91 -30.85
CA ALA A 2 29.36 -1.58 -29.47
C ALA A 2 27.83 -1.65 -29.25
N PRO A 3 27.33 -2.05 -28.07
CA PRO A 3 25.90 -2.02 -27.77
C PRO A 3 25.41 -0.58 -27.55
N PRO A 4 24.14 -0.26 -27.86
CA PRO A 4 23.58 1.07 -27.64
C PRO A 4 23.38 1.35 -26.14
N ALA A 5 23.81 2.53 -25.72
CA ALA A 5 23.61 3.08 -24.40
C ALA A 5 22.12 3.16 -24.07
N ALA A 6 21.74 2.63 -22.91
CA ALA A 6 20.41 2.76 -22.35
C ALA A 6 20.12 4.25 -22.09
N ALA A 7 19.03 4.75 -22.67
CA ALA A 7 18.56 6.10 -22.44
C ALA A 7 18.16 6.29 -20.97
N PRO A 8 18.48 7.44 -20.34
CA PRO A 8 17.94 7.76 -19.04
C PRO A 8 16.43 7.98 -19.16
N SER A 9 15.65 7.14 -18.47
CA SER A 9 14.22 7.36 -18.30
C SER A 9 14.02 8.74 -17.68
N ALA A 10 13.27 9.59 -18.38
CA ALA A 10 12.99 10.95 -18.01
C ALA A 10 12.34 11.00 -16.61
N ALA A 11 13.15 11.31 -15.60
CA ALA A 11 12.67 11.83 -14.34
C ALA A 11 12.18 13.26 -14.61
N GLY A 12 10.86 13.42 -14.73
CA GLY A 12 10.24 14.74 -14.70
C GLY A 12 10.55 15.45 -13.36
N PRO A 13 10.46 16.78 -13.29
CA PRO A 13 10.83 17.58 -12.11
C PRO A 13 9.91 17.40 -10.87
N ASP A 14 9.10 16.35 -10.81
CA ASP A 14 8.17 15.99 -9.72
C ASP A 14 8.81 15.07 -8.66
N GLY A 15 10.14 15.07 -8.58
CA GLY A 15 10.94 14.01 -7.96
C GLY A 15 10.87 13.84 -6.44
N ALA A 16 9.99 14.55 -5.72
CA ALA A 16 9.92 14.49 -4.25
C ALA A 16 8.52 14.24 -3.66
N LEU A 17 7.47 14.21 -4.49
CA LEU A 17 6.09 14.06 -4.00
C LEU A 17 5.55 12.63 -4.09
N THR A 18 6.16 11.78 -4.93
CA THR A 18 5.66 10.41 -5.16
C THR A 18 6.67 9.36 -4.70
N SER A 19 6.24 8.49 -3.80
CA SER A 19 6.99 7.31 -3.36
C SER A 19 6.35 6.03 -3.86
N GLU A 20 7.17 5.12 -4.39
CA GLU A 20 6.70 3.83 -4.92
C GLU A 20 7.15 2.66 -4.04
N TRP A 21 6.21 1.74 -3.80
CA TRP A 21 6.45 0.45 -3.19
C TRP A 21 5.96 -0.67 -4.10
N ARG A 22 6.88 -1.54 -4.51
CA ARG A 22 6.60 -2.72 -5.33
C ARG A 22 6.57 -3.98 -4.46
N ILE A 23 5.45 -4.68 -4.45
CA ILE A 23 5.28 -5.93 -3.72
C ILE A 23 5.27 -7.09 -4.70
N GLU A 24 6.45 -7.60 -5.00
CA GLU A 24 6.63 -8.78 -5.85
C GLU A 24 5.96 -10.02 -5.25
N ARG A 25 5.28 -10.80 -6.09
CA ARG A 25 4.58 -12.05 -5.73
C ARG A 25 3.71 -11.87 -4.47
N VAL A 26 2.86 -10.84 -4.46
CA VAL A 26 2.10 -10.40 -3.28
C VAL A 26 1.33 -11.53 -2.59
N PHE A 27 0.69 -12.43 -3.36
CA PHE A 27 -0.03 -13.57 -2.80
C PHE A 27 0.87 -14.54 -2.04
N SER A 28 2.05 -14.83 -2.57
CA SER A 28 3.03 -15.67 -1.91
C SER A 28 3.51 -15.03 -0.61
N LYS A 29 3.77 -13.72 -0.62
CA LYS A 29 4.16 -12.97 0.58
C LYS A 29 3.06 -13.01 1.64
N LEU A 30 1.82 -12.69 1.27
CA LEU A 30 0.68 -12.71 2.20
C LEU A 30 0.42 -14.10 2.80
N LYS A 31 0.61 -15.16 2.00
CA LYS A 31 0.50 -16.54 2.48
C LYS A 31 1.62 -16.88 3.47
N SER A 32 2.86 -16.47 3.18
CA SER A 32 4.00 -16.68 4.08
C SER A 32 3.86 -15.88 5.37
N THR A 33 3.32 -14.66 5.31
CA THR A 33 3.05 -13.84 6.49
C THR A 33 1.79 -14.27 7.23
N SER A 34 1.05 -15.29 6.79
CA SER A 34 -0.11 -15.85 7.51
C SER A 34 -1.12 -14.79 7.99
N GLY A 35 -1.33 -13.74 7.19
CA GLY A 35 -2.24 -12.63 7.53
C GLY A 35 -1.59 -11.43 8.21
N PHE A 36 -0.29 -11.47 8.56
CA PHE A 36 0.41 -10.27 9.01
C PHE A 36 0.57 -9.25 7.86
N PRO A 37 0.49 -7.93 8.17
CA PRO A 37 0.69 -6.87 7.19
C PRO A 37 2.05 -6.98 6.49
N LEU A 38 2.09 -6.70 5.19
CA LEU A 38 3.36 -6.50 4.50
C LEU A 38 3.87 -5.12 4.85
N VAL A 39 5.17 -4.96 5.05
CA VAL A 39 5.77 -3.68 5.45
C VAL A 39 6.75 -3.20 4.37
N SER A 40 6.67 -1.93 4.02
CA SER A 40 7.59 -1.32 3.05
C SER A 40 8.97 -1.07 3.65
N PRO A 41 10.00 -0.89 2.80
CA PRO A 41 11.19 -0.14 3.17
C PRO A 41 10.82 1.24 3.71
N VAL A 42 11.75 1.86 4.43
CA VAL A 42 11.61 3.26 4.84
C VAL A 42 11.58 4.14 3.59
N MET A 43 10.68 5.11 3.57
CA MET A 43 10.54 6.06 2.48
C MET A 43 10.17 7.45 2.99
N ARG A 44 10.34 8.42 2.10
CA ARG A 44 9.94 9.81 2.31
C ARG A 44 8.58 10.05 1.71
N LEU A 45 7.73 10.82 2.37
CA LEU A 45 6.38 11.11 1.90
C LEU A 45 6.10 12.60 2.12
N GLY A 46 6.33 13.40 1.09
CA GLY A 46 6.35 14.85 1.20
C GLY A 46 7.43 15.34 2.18
N LEU A 47 6.99 16.02 3.24
CA LEU A 47 7.86 16.50 4.32
C LEU A 47 8.14 15.42 5.38
N ALA A 48 7.31 14.37 5.47
CA ALA A 48 7.52 13.30 6.42
C ALA A 48 8.69 12.41 5.97
N VAL A 49 9.72 12.33 6.83
CA VAL A 49 10.81 11.37 6.71
C VAL A 49 10.50 10.12 7.54
N ASP A 50 11.24 9.04 7.30
CA ASP A 50 11.10 7.79 8.06
C ASP A 50 9.69 7.16 8.06
N VAL A 51 8.98 7.28 6.94
CA VAL A 51 7.66 6.70 6.76
C VAL A 51 7.77 5.25 6.30
N ARG A 52 6.94 4.38 6.87
CA ARG A 52 6.72 3.00 6.44
C ARG A 52 5.26 2.78 6.12
N LEU A 53 5.01 2.15 5.00
CA LEU A 53 3.69 1.70 4.60
C LEU A 53 3.49 0.27 5.10
N GLN A 54 2.30 -0.03 5.61
CA GLN A 54 1.89 -1.41 5.87
C GLN A 54 0.67 -1.73 5.02
N PHE A 55 0.76 -2.78 4.23
CA PHE A 55 -0.35 -3.23 3.40
C PHE A 55 -1.08 -4.39 4.09
N LEU A 56 -2.37 -4.20 4.32
CA LEU A 56 -3.28 -5.20 4.85
C LEU A 56 -4.18 -5.70 3.73
N ALA A 57 -4.21 -7.01 3.52
CA ALA A 57 -4.92 -7.61 2.40
C ALA A 57 -6.46 -7.61 2.55
N GLY A 58 -6.96 -7.39 3.77
CA GLY A 58 -8.37 -7.37 4.11
C GLY A 58 -9.02 -8.75 4.23
N ASP A 59 -10.27 -8.78 4.69
CA ASP A 59 -11.04 -10.00 4.96
C ASP A 59 -11.40 -10.74 3.66
N ALA A 60 -11.59 -9.99 2.57
CA ALA A 60 -11.86 -10.55 1.26
C ALA A 60 -10.71 -11.46 0.77
N TRP A 61 -9.47 -11.19 1.19
CA TRP A 61 -8.34 -12.09 0.97
C TRP A 61 -8.33 -13.25 1.96
N ALA A 62 -8.54 -12.98 3.24
CA ALA A 62 -8.53 -13.98 4.32
C ALA A 62 -9.51 -15.14 4.06
N GLY A 63 -10.72 -14.82 3.57
CA GLY A 63 -11.76 -15.79 3.22
C GLY A 63 -11.62 -16.44 1.83
N SER A 64 -10.66 -16.00 1.01
CA SER A 64 -10.48 -16.56 -0.33
C SER A 64 -9.95 -18.00 -0.25
N SER A 65 -10.42 -18.88 -1.15
CA SER A 65 -9.92 -20.25 -1.31
C SER A 65 -8.41 -20.35 -1.57
N ARG A 66 -7.78 -19.23 -1.92
CA ARG A 66 -6.33 -19.09 -2.07
C ARG A 66 -5.56 -19.06 -0.74
N ASN A 67 -6.25 -18.94 0.40
CA ASN A 67 -5.68 -19.06 1.73
C ASN A 67 -6.15 -20.35 2.43
N PRO A 68 -5.50 -21.52 2.18
CA PRO A 68 -5.99 -22.81 2.66
C PRO A 68 -5.99 -22.97 4.19
N LYS A 69 -5.37 -22.05 4.93
CA LYS A 69 -5.18 -22.16 6.38
C LYS A 69 -6.36 -21.65 7.23
N GLN A 70 -7.34 -20.92 6.67
CA GLN A 70 -8.37 -20.24 7.50
C GLN A 70 -9.79 -20.81 7.46
N LYS A 71 -10.01 -21.98 6.85
CA LYS A 71 -11.34 -22.63 6.83
C LYS A 71 -11.94 -22.94 8.20
N LYS A 72 -11.18 -22.84 9.31
CA LYS A 72 -11.67 -23.09 10.67
C LYS A 72 -12.11 -21.84 11.45
N PHE A 73 -11.81 -20.63 10.99
CA PHE A 73 -12.16 -19.39 11.72
C PHE A 73 -13.33 -18.60 11.10
N SER A 74 -13.76 -18.93 9.88
CA SER A 74 -14.81 -18.19 9.17
C SER A 74 -16.26 -18.63 9.45
N GLN A 75 -16.51 -19.52 10.41
CA GLN A 75 -17.88 -19.96 10.74
C GLN A 75 -18.56 -19.14 11.84
N ASN A 76 -17.85 -18.25 12.55
CA ASN A 76 -18.43 -17.45 13.62
C ASN A 76 -18.48 -15.96 13.25
N GLY A 77 -19.47 -15.59 12.44
CA GLY A 77 -20.15 -14.30 12.57
C GLY A 77 -19.47 -13.07 11.96
N VAL A 78 -19.69 -12.83 10.67
CA VAL A 78 -20.00 -11.46 10.18
C VAL A 78 -21.11 -11.59 9.15
N ASN A 79 -22.33 -11.32 9.59
CA ASN A 79 -23.48 -11.05 8.73
C ASN A 79 -23.17 -9.78 7.91
N GLY A 80 -23.03 -9.91 6.59
CA GLY A 80 -23.40 -8.88 5.61
C GLY A 80 -22.82 -7.45 5.73
N ALA A 81 -21.72 -7.22 6.44
CA ALA A 81 -21.02 -5.94 6.42
C ALA A 81 -19.79 -6.05 5.50
N ASP A 82 -19.69 -5.15 4.53
CA ASP A 82 -18.69 -5.09 3.45
C ASP A 82 -17.33 -5.67 3.82
N ALA A 83 -17.01 -6.87 3.29
CA ALA A 83 -15.72 -7.49 3.49
C ALA A 83 -14.61 -6.52 3.05
N SER A 84 -13.69 -6.19 3.97
CA SER A 84 -12.65 -5.21 3.68
C SER A 84 -11.78 -5.73 2.52
N ASN A 85 -11.67 -4.92 1.46
CA ASN A 85 -10.84 -5.26 0.31
C ASN A 85 -9.36 -4.95 0.56
N GLY A 86 -8.98 -4.52 1.77
CA GLY A 86 -7.62 -4.17 2.15
C GLY A 86 -7.49 -2.69 2.53
N SER A 87 -6.43 -2.40 3.28
CA SER A 87 -6.10 -1.06 3.75
C SER A 87 -4.60 -0.80 3.64
N LEU A 88 -4.26 0.48 3.52
CA LEU A 88 -2.89 0.96 3.64
C LEU A 88 -2.75 1.64 5.00
N ARG A 89 -1.84 1.16 5.84
CA ARG A 89 -1.42 1.91 7.03
C ARG A 89 -0.19 2.72 6.72
N VAL A 90 -0.19 3.96 7.17
CA VAL A 90 0.97 4.84 7.11
C VAL A 90 1.50 4.97 8.52
N LYS A 91 2.75 4.58 8.72
CA LYS A 91 3.48 4.71 9.99
C LYS A 91 4.63 5.68 9.82
N CYS A 92 4.71 6.72 10.65
CA CYS A 92 5.88 7.58 10.73
C CYS A 92 6.63 7.32 12.04
N VAL A 93 7.97 7.30 11.97
CA VAL A 93 8.84 7.11 13.14
C VAL A 93 9.68 8.36 13.30
N GLY A 94 9.56 9.04 14.44
CA GLY A 94 10.48 10.12 14.82
C GLY A 94 10.14 11.52 14.29
N ALA A 95 8.92 11.77 13.81
CA ALA A 95 8.50 13.14 13.51
C ALA A 95 7.90 13.78 14.77
N GLU A 96 8.51 14.89 15.23
CA GLU A 96 7.91 15.78 16.21
C GLU A 96 6.80 16.57 15.51
N ASP A 97 5.54 16.20 15.78
CA ASP A 97 4.31 16.84 15.32
C ASP A 97 4.34 17.43 13.88
N PRO A 98 4.50 16.58 12.85
CA PRO A 98 4.48 17.07 11.48
C PRO A 98 3.07 17.59 11.14
N ALA A 99 3.02 18.73 10.45
CA ALA A 99 1.76 19.29 9.97
C ALA A 99 0.94 18.23 9.22
N PRO A 100 -0.41 18.28 9.31
CA PRO A 100 -1.29 17.43 8.53
C PRO A 100 -0.89 17.47 7.06
N PHE A 101 -0.76 16.30 6.43
CA PHE A 101 -0.48 16.24 5.00
C PHE A 101 -1.52 15.38 4.29
N LYS A 102 -1.87 15.80 3.08
CA LYS A 102 -2.81 15.10 2.21
C LYS A 102 -2.03 14.25 1.21
N PHE A 103 -2.58 13.11 0.85
CA PHE A 103 -1.98 12.23 -0.15
C PHE A 103 -3.03 11.44 -0.92
N ARG A 104 -2.61 10.84 -2.03
CA ARG A 104 -3.39 9.85 -2.79
C ARG A 104 -2.60 8.56 -2.89
N VAL A 105 -3.29 7.44 -2.93
CA VAL A 105 -2.68 6.13 -3.17
C VAL A 105 -3.04 5.69 -4.57
N ILE A 106 -2.05 5.30 -5.36
CA ILE A 106 -2.24 4.74 -6.68
C ILE A 106 -1.95 3.24 -6.59
N VAL A 107 -2.98 2.43 -6.78
CA VAL A 107 -2.94 0.96 -6.73
C VAL A 107 -3.00 0.44 -8.16
N GLY A 108 -1.86 -0.01 -8.69
CA GLY A 108 -1.71 -0.31 -10.11
C GLY A 108 -1.92 0.93 -10.98
N ASN A 109 -3.14 1.06 -11.52
CA ASN A 109 -3.59 2.17 -12.37
C ASN A 109 -4.76 2.97 -11.77
N LEU A 110 -5.31 2.54 -10.62
CA LEU A 110 -6.39 3.26 -9.96
C LEU A 110 -5.84 4.24 -8.93
N THR A 111 -6.48 5.40 -8.80
CA THR A 111 -6.18 6.38 -7.76
C THR A 111 -7.26 6.33 -6.68
N VAL A 112 -6.84 6.28 -5.43
CA VAL A 112 -7.68 6.21 -4.23
C VAL A 112 -7.33 7.39 -3.31
N GLY A 113 -8.36 7.99 -2.71
CA GLY A 113 -8.24 9.19 -1.89
C GLY A 113 -8.89 10.41 -2.55
N PRO A 114 -8.56 11.63 -2.12
CA PRO A 114 -7.46 11.99 -1.21
C PRO A 114 -7.69 11.49 0.22
N PHE A 115 -6.58 11.26 0.93
CA PHE A 115 -6.51 10.94 2.34
C PHE A 115 -5.77 12.06 3.07
N GLU A 116 -6.08 12.25 4.35
CA GLU A 116 -5.38 13.16 5.23
C GLU A 116 -4.76 12.38 6.38
N CYS A 117 -3.48 12.64 6.66
CA CYS A 117 -2.73 11.98 7.73
C CYS A 117 -2.26 13.01 8.75
N ARG A 118 -2.52 12.73 10.04
CA ARG A 118 -2.12 13.57 11.18
C ARG A 118 -1.29 12.79 12.20
N PHE A 119 0.04 12.80 12.08
CA PHE A 119 0.88 11.95 12.93
C PHE A 119 0.96 12.40 14.40
N GLY A 120 0.54 13.64 14.71
CA GLY A 120 0.44 14.14 16.08
C GLY A 120 -0.55 13.36 16.95
N ASP A 121 -1.68 12.94 16.38
CA ASP A 121 -2.68 12.11 17.09
C ASP A 121 -2.22 10.65 17.21
N ASN A 122 -1.76 10.07 16.11
CA ASN A 122 -1.38 8.66 16.02
C ASN A 122 -0.22 8.44 15.05
N SER A 123 0.84 7.80 15.54
CA SER A 123 2.01 7.42 14.73
C SER A 123 1.69 6.41 13.61
N VAL A 124 0.54 5.73 13.69
CA VAL A 124 0.03 4.79 12.68
C VAL A 124 -1.42 5.13 12.37
N GLN A 125 -1.73 5.38 11.10
CA GLN A 125 -3.10 5.62 10.62
C GLN A 125 -3.46 4.63 9.52
N ASP A 126 -4.71 4.17 9.51
CA ASP A 126 -5.25 3.19 8.56
C ASP A 126 -6.15 3.87 7.53
N PHE A 127 -5.92 3.54 6.25
CA PHE A 127 -6.63 4.11 5.12
C PHE A 127 -7.22 2.96 4.28
N PRO A 128 -8.53 2.67 4.40
CA PRO A 128 -9.16 1.62 3.60
C PRO A 128 -9.11 1.98 2.12
N LEU A 129 -8.74 1.02 1.27
CA LEU A 129 -8.57 1.29 -0.15
C LEU A 129 -9.91 1.37 -0.89
N GLY A 130 -10.98 0.76 -0.36
CA GLY A 130 -12.30 0.72 -1.00
C GLY A 130 -12.38 -0.01 -2.34
N ILE A 131 -11.24 -0.50 -2.85
CA ILE A 131 -11.12 -1.18 -4.14
C ILE A 131 -10.56 -2.59 -3.94
N ASP A 132 -10.94 -3.51 -4.83
CA ASP A 132 -10.36 -4.84 -4.89
C ASP A 132 -8.97 -4.80 -5.54
N TRP A 133 -7.92 -4.56 -4.75
CA TRP A 133 -6.52 -4.49 -5.23
C TRP A 133 -6.08 -5.73 -6.02
N ARG A 134 -6.73 -6.89 -5.83
CA ARG A 134 -6.38 -8.14 -6.52
C ARG A 134 -6.61 -8.04 -8.03
N GLN A 135 -7.50 -7.13 -8.45
CA GLN A 135 -7.79 -6.84 -9.85
C GLN A 135 -6.81 -5.84 -10.47
N HIS A 136 -5.89 -5.28 -9.68
CA HIS A 136 -4.95 -4.22 -10.08
C HIS A 136 -3.48 -4.65 -9.98
N LEU A 137 -3.23 -5.96 -9.96
CA LEU A 137 -1.88 -6.51 -10.03
C LEU A 137 -1.31 -6.34 -11.44
N GLU A 138 0.00 -6.11 -11.52
CA GLU A 138 0.70 -6.10 -12.78
C GLU A 138 0.53 -7.46 -13.49
N PRO A 139 0.08 -7.47 -14.77
CA PRO A 139 -0.03 -8.69 -15.54
C PRO A 139 1.32 -9.41 -15.61
N ARG A 140 1.30 -10.74 -15.62
CA ARG A 140 2.48 -11.65 -15.69
C ARG A 140 3.33 -11.72 -14.42
N THR A 141 3.59 -10.62 -13.73
CA THR A 141 4.45 -10.62 -12.53
C THR A 141 3.66 -10.91 -11.25
N GLY A 142 2.38 -10.54 -11.23
CA GLY A 142 1.58 -10.56 -9.99
C GLY A 142 2.10 -9.59 -8.94
N CYS A 143 2.83 -8.56 -9.37
CA CYS A 143 3.34 -7.49 -8.52
C CYS A 143 2.20 -6.53 -8.17
N LEU A 144 2.06 -6.21 -6.88
CA LEU A 144 1.21 -5.11 -6.44
C LEU A 144 2.06 -3.84 -6.36
N ARG A 145 1.79 -2.88 -7.25
CA ARG A 145 2.46 -1.58 -7.26
C ARG A 145 1.61 -0.56 -6.50
N LEU A 146 2.13 -0.08 -5.38
CA LEU A 146 1.54 0.96 -4.56
C LEU A 146 2.38 2.23 -4.71
N ARG A 147 1.82 3.29 -5.25
CA ARG A 147 2.45 4.62 -5.23
C ARG A 147 1.69 5.53 -4.30
N VAL A 148 2.39 6.31 -3.50
CA VAL A 148 1.78 7.31 -2.64
C VAL A 148 2.27 8.66 -3.08
N GLN A 149 1.33 9.52 -3.46
CA GLN A 149 1.61 10.87 -3.94
C GLN A 149 1.14 11.86 -2.88
N ALA A 150 2.09 12.57 -2.26
CA ALA A 150 1.82 13.72 -1.42
C ALA A 150 1.19 14.84 -2.26
N LEU A 151 0.19 15.50 -1.70
CA LEU A 151 -0.46 16.65 -2.30
C LEU A 151 0.08 17.89 -1.62
N SER A 152 0.68 18.78 -2.40
CA SER A 152 0.92 20.15 -1.98
C SER A 152 -0.43 20.86 -1.89
N ASP A 153 -0.71 21.49 -0.74
CA ASP A 153 -1.84 22.40 -0.58
C ASP A 153 -1.57 23.72 -1.34
#